data_AF-A0A3A1XP68-F1
#
_entry.id   AF-A0A3A1XP68-F1
#
_cell.length_a   1.000
_cell.length_b   1.000
_cell.length_c   1.000
_cell.angle_alpha   90.00
_cell.angle_beta   90.00
_cell.angle_gamma   90.00
#
_symmetry.space_group_name_H-M   'P 1'
#
loop_
_entity.id
_entity.type
_entity.pdbx_description
1 polymer ?
#
loop_
_entity_poly.entity_id
_entity_poly.type
_entity_poly.pdbx_seq_one_letter_code
_entity_poly.pdbx_strand_id
1 'polypeptide(L)'
;MTDNKPFDIKAVTKAVKEGIASVTAAQTMEELKAVKTKYAGAQSVMTVASKAIGSLLADQKKEVGKVMSTLRADFGRAFAEATERIKAIEEARMLSAETVDMTLPIN
;
A
#
# COMPACT_ATOMS: atom_id res chain seq x y z
N MET A 1 8.69 -23.94 -28.14
CA MET A 1 7.26 -23.70 -27.91
C MET A 1 7.19 -22.70 -26.78
N THR A 2 6.67 -21.50 -27.04
CA THR A 2 6.84 -20.32 -26.18
C THR A 2 5.90 -20.42 -24.98
N ASP A 3 6.44 -20.72 -23.81
CA ASP A 3 5.74 -20.65 -22.52
C ASP A 3 5.41 -19.19 -22.15
N ASN A 4 4.53 -18.56 -22.92
CA ASN A 4 3.97 -17.26 -22.59
C ASN A 4 2.94 -17.47 -21.46
N LYS A 5 3.42 -17.67 -20.23
CA LYS A 5 2.56 -17.63 -19.04
C LYS A 5 1.82 -16.29 -19.08
N PRO A 6 0.48 -16.30 -19.22
CA PRO A 6 -0.27 -15.06 -19.25
C PRO A 6 -0.01 -14.37 -17.93
N PHE A 7 0.39 -13.11 -18.01
CA PHE A 7 0.49 -12.26 -16.84
C PHE A 7 -0.81 -12.39 -16.02
N ASP A 8 -0.67 -12.84 -14.79
CA ASP A 8 -1.82 -13.21 -13.98
C ASP A 8 -2.39 -11.96 -13.30
N ILE A 9 -3.20 -11.22 -14.06
CA ILE A 9 -3.89 -9.99 -13.60
C ILE A 9 -4.64 -10.28 -12.30
N LYS A 10 -5.20 -11.49 -12.17
CA LYS A 10 -5.92 -11.94 -10.98
C LYS A 10 -4.97 -12.05 -9.77
N ALA A 11 -3.79 -12.63 -9.93
CA ALA A 11 -2.78 -12.67 -8.86
C ALA A 11 -2.36 -11.27 -8.40
N VAL A 12 -2.14 -10.34 -9.32
CA VAL A 12 -1.78 -8.94 -8.98
C VAL A 12 -2.94 -8.22 -8.28
N THR A 13 -4.16 -8.39 -8.78
CA THR A 13 -5.37 -7.84 -8.17
C THR A 13 -5.56 -8.38 -6.75
N LYS A 14 -5.36 -9.68 -6.56
CA LYS A 14 -5.45 -10.34 -5.26
C LYS A 14 -4.39 -9.80 -4.30
N ALA A 15 -3.14 -9.71 -4.74
CA ALA A 15 -2.05 -9.16 -3.94
C ALA A 15 -2.29 -7.70 -3.53
N VAL A 16 -2.83 -6.87 -4.43
CA VAL A 16 -3.19 -5.49 -4.09
C VAL A 16 -4.32 -5.43 -3.08
N LYS A 17 -5.35 -6.26 -3.22
CA LYS A 17 -6.42 -6.39 -2.21
C LYS A 17 -5.89 -6.87 -0.86
N GLU A 18 -4.98 -7.84 -0.83
CA GLU A 18 -4.31 -8.28 0.39
C GLU A 18 -3.44 -7.15 0.99
N GLY A 19 -2.82 -6.34 0.15
CA GLY A 19 -2.12 -5.12 0.55
C GLY A 19 -3.05 -4.09 1.18
N ILE A 20 -4.22 -3.84 0.59
CA ILE A 20 -5.25 -2.94 1.14
C ILE A 20 -5.75 -3.46 2.49
N ALA A 21 -6.01 -4.76 2.60
CA ALA A 21 -6.40 -5.37 3.87
C ALA A 21 -5.30 -5.22 4.93
N SER A 22 -4.03 -5.41 4.54
CA SER A 22 -2.88 -5.21 5.43
C SER A 22 -2.72 -3.74 5.84
N VAL A 23 -2.93 -2.80 4.91
CA VAL A 23 -2.96 -1.35 5.16
C VAL A 23 -4.08 -0.98 6.13
N THR A 24 -5.24 -1.59 6.00
CA THR A 24 -6.40 -1.30 6.86
C THR A 24 -6.25 -1.93 8.24
N ALA A 25 -5.56 -3.08 8.33
CA ALA A 25 -5.21 -3.74 9.58
C ALA A 25 -4.04 -3.07 10.30
N ALA A 26 -3.17 -2.35 9.57
CA ALA A 26 -2.07 -1.59 10.14
C ALA A 26 -2.62 -0.49 11.07
N GLN A 27 -2.10 -0.46 12.30
CA GLN A 27 -2.50 0.54 13.30
C GLN A 27 -1.43 1.61 13.51
N THR A 28 -0.27 1.45 12.89
CA THR A 28 0.85 2.39 12.99
C THR A 28 1.32 2.88 11.62
N MET A 29 1.85 4.10 11.59
CA MET A 29 2.37 4.68 10.36
C MET A 29 3.57 3.88 9.81
N GLU A 30 4.32 3.21 10.69
CA GLU A 30 5.39 2.28 10.34
C GLU A 30 4.87 1.04 9.61
N GLU A 31 3.83 0.38 10.12
CA GLU A 31 3.22 -0.77 9.45
C GLU A 31 2.64 -0.38 8.08
N LEU A 32 1.97 0.77 8.01
CA LEU A 32 1.44 1.31 6.77
C LEU A 32 2.57 1.48 5.73
N LYS A 33 3.67 2.14 6.11
CA LYS A 33 4.88 2.30 5.26
C LYS A 33 5.55 0.96 4.92
N ALA A 34 5.58 0.00 5.84
CA ALA A 34 6.14 -1.33 5.61
C ALA A 34 5.32 -2.09 4.57
N VAL A 35 3.99 -2.05 4.66
CA VAL A 35 3.08 -2.63 3.66
C VAL A 35 3.28 -1.95 2.31
N LYS A 36 3.29 -0.61 2.24
CA LYS A 36 3.59 0.10 0.98
C LYS A 36 4.96 -0.28 0.41
N THR A 37 5.99 -0.44 1.24
CA THR A 37 7.31 -0.87 0.77
C THR A 37 7.28 -2.33 0.29
N LYS A 38 6.51 -3.20 0.94
CA LYS A 38 6.35 -4.61 0.57
C LYS A 38 5.57 -4.78 -0.74
N TYR A 39 4.57 -3.94 -0.99
CA TYR A 39 3.70 -4.01 -2.17
C TYR A 39 4.06 -3.05 -3.30
N ALA A 40 4.81 -1.97 -3.04
CA ALA A 40 5.21 -0.94 -4.01
C ALA A 40 6.72 -0.59 -4.04
N GLY A 41 7.57 -1.28 -3.29
CA GLY A 41 9.03 -1.17 -3.33
C GLY A 41 9.71 -1.98 -4.45
N ALA A 42 11.05 -2.04 -4.37
CA ALA A 42 11.92 -2.54 -5.44
C ALA A 42 11.77 -4.05 -5.76
N GLN A 43 11.37 -4.86 -4.77
CA GLN A 43 11.09 -6.29 -4.97
C GLN A 43 9.59 -6.62 -4.95
N SER A 44 8.75 -5.60 -4.99
CA SER A 44 7.34 -5.79 -4.75
C SER A 44 6.57 -6.36 -5.93
N VAL A 45 5.38 -6.87 -5.63
CA VAL A 45 4.43 -7.39 -6.62
C VAL A 45 4.22 -6.40 -7.76
N MET A 46 4.16 -5.09 -7.48
CA MET A 46 4.05 -4.05 -8.51
C MET A 46 5.28 -3.94 -9.41
N THR A 47 6.50 -4.11 -8.89
CA THR A 47 7.75 -4.00 -9.65
C THR A 47 8.02 -5.27 -10.46
N VAL A 48 7.75 -6.43 -9.86
CA VAL A 48 7.76 -7.73 -10.56
C VAL A 48 6.71 -7.71 -11.68
N ALA A 49 5.52 -7.17 -11.40
CA ALA A 49 4.49 -7.01 -12.41
C ALA A 49 4.89 -6.01 -13.50
N SER A 50 5.50 -4.86 -13.18
CA SER A 50 6.00 -3.91 -14.20
C SER A 50 7.06 -4.54 -15.12
N LYS A 51 7.96 -5.36 -14.58
CA LYS A 51 8.93 -6.13 -15.40
C LYS A 51 8.21 -7.15 -16.30
N ALA A 52 7.25 -7.89 -15.74
CA ALA A 52 6.46 -8.86 -16.51
C ALA A 52 5.63 -8.18 -17.61
N ILE A 53 5.04 -7.00 -17.33
CA ILE A 53 4.34 -6.17 -18.33
C ILE A 53 5.28 -5.79 -19.48
N GLY A 54 6.53 -5.41 -19.18
CA GLY A 54 7.53 -5.09 -20.18
C GLY A 54 7.75 -6.21 -21.21
N SER A 55 7.67 -7.46 -20.77
CA SER A 55 7.82 -8.67 -21.58
C SER A 55 6.54 -9.13 -22.30
N LEU A 56 5.38 -8.50 -22.08
CA LEU A 56 4.13 -8.88 -22.74
C LEU A 56 3.95 -8.24 -24.13
N LEU A 57 3.09 -8.86 -24.93
CA LEU A 57 2.58 -8.33 -26.20
C LEU A 57 1.78 -7.03 -25.98
N ALA A 58 1.79 -6.15 -26.98
CA ALA A 58 1.18 -4.81 -26.90
C ALA A 58 -0.31 -4.80 -26.52
N ASP A 59 -1.05 -5.83 -26.90
CA ASP A 59 -2.48 -5.98 -26.59
C ASP A 59 -2.71 -6.19 -25.07
N GLN A 60 -1.98 -7.14 -24.50
CA GLN A 60 -1.98 -7.43 -23.06
C GLN A 60 -1.46 -6.24 -22.24
N LYS A 61 -0.46 -5.50 -22.74
CA LYS A 61 0.07 -4.29 -22.07
C LYS A 61 -1.02 -3.24 -21.82
N LYS A 62 -1.97 -3.08 -22.74
CA LYS A 62 -3.07 -2.10 -22.60
C LYS A 62 -4.04 -2.46 -21.48
N GLU A 63 -4.54 -3.69 -21.48
CA GLU A 63 -5.45 -4.17 -20.43
C GLU A 63 -4.76 -4.18 -19.06
N VAL A 64 -3.56 -4.75 -19.00
CA VAL A 64 -2.81 -4.84 -17.75
C VAL A 64 -2.44 -3.45 -17.23
N GLY A 65 -1.99 -2.53 -18.09
CA GLY A 65 -1.66 -1.17 -17.69
C GLY A 65 -2.86 -0.41 -17.10
N LYS A 66 -4.04 -0.59 -17.70
CA LYS A 66 -5.28 0.00 -17.20
C LYS A 66 -5.64 -0.57 -15.82
N VAL A 67 -5.67 -1.89 -15.68
CA VAL A 67 -5.98 -2.55 -14.40
C VAL A 67 -4.96 -2.16 -13.33
N MET A 68 -3.67 -2.17 -13.66
CA MET A 68 -2.60 -1.85 -12.72
C MET A 68 -2.65 -0.39 -12.25
N SER A 69 -3.04 0.53 -13.13
CA SER A 69 -3.27 1.94 -12.76
C SER A 69 -4.44 2.06 -11.77
N THR A 70 -5.56 1.39 -12.05
CA THR A 70 -6.72 1.37 -11.14
C THR A 70 -6.36 0.75 -9.79
N LEU A 71 -5.64 -0.37 -9.77
CA LEU A 71 -5.18 -1.02 -8.55
C LEU A 71 -4.24 -0.14 -7.72
N ARG A 72 -3.29 0.57 -8.37
CA ARG A 72 -2.44 1.56 -7.70
C ARG A 72 -3.27 2.69 -7.07
N ALA A 73 -4.29 3.17 -7.78
CA ALA A 73 -5.16 4.21 -7.27
C ALA A 73 -5.99 3.74 -6.07
N ASP A 74 -6.55 2.53 -6.13
CA ASP A 74 -7.34 1.92 -5.05
C ASP A 74 -6.48 1.69 -3.79
N PHE A 75 -5.28 1.13 -3.97
CA PHE A 75 -4.31 0.98 -2.89
C PHE A 75 -3.89 2.32 -2.29
N GLY A 76 -3.62 3.32 -3.13
CA GLY A 76 -3.26 4.67 -2.70
C GLY A 76 -4.36 5.34 -1.88
N ARG A 77 -5.63 5.16 -2.25
CA ARG A 77 -6.78 5.66 -1.50
C ARG A 77 -6.90 4.99 -0.13
N ALA A 78 -6.89 3.65 -0.08
CA ALA A 78 -6.95 2.93 1.19
C ALA A 78 -5.77 3.29 2.11
N PHE A 79 -4.58 3.48 1.53
CA PHE A 79 -3.40 3.94 2.24
C PHE A 79 -3.58 5.34 2.84
N ALA A 80 -4.14 6.28 2.06
CA ALA A 80 -4.42 7.63 2.54
C ALA A 80 -5.45 7.61 3.68
N GLU A 81 -6.57 6.89 3.53
CA GLU A 81 -7.59 6.76 4.56
C GLU A 81 -7.05 6.16 5.86
N ALA A 82 -6.25 5.09 5.77
CA ALA A 82 -5.60 4.50 6.94
C ALA A 82 -4.59 5.47 7.57
N THR A 83 -3.85 6.23 6.76
CA THR A 83 -2.89 7.22 7.25
C THR A 83 -3.59 8.34 8.01
N GLU A 84 -4.70 8.86 7.49
CA GLU A 84 -5.48 9.90 8.18
C GLU A 84 -6.07 9.39 9.50
N ARG A 85 -6.59 8.16 9.53
CA ARG A 85 -7.06 7.55 10.80
C ARG A 85 -5.94 7.46 11.83
N ILE A 86 -4.79 6.91 11.45
CA ILE A 86 -3.66 6.75 12.37
C ILE A 86 -3.17 8.12 12.83
N LYS A 87 -3.04 9.08 11.91
CA LYS A 87 -2.64 10.45 12.25
C LYS A 87 -3.60 11.08 13.26
N ALA A 88 -4.91 10.93 13.07
CA ALA A 88 -5.91 11.42 14.03
C ALA A 88 -5.80 10.73 15.40
N ILE A 89 -5.50 9.43 15.45
CA ILE A 89 -5.26 8.67 16.69
C ILE A 89 -3.97 9.15 17.38
N GLU A 90 -2.89 9.35 16.62
CA GLU A 90 -1.60 9.84 17.11
C GLU A 90 -1.72 11.28 17.64
N GLU A 91 -2.43 12.15 16.92
CA GLU A 91 -2.73 13.53 17.34
C GLU A 91 -3.58 13.53 18.62
N ALA A 92 -4.62 12.71 18.71
CA ALA A 92 -5.42 12.58 19.92
C ALA A 92 -4.61 12.03 21.12
N ARG A 93 -3.68 11.09 20.86
CA ARG A 93 -2.74 10.59 21.86
C ARG A 93 -1.75 11.68 22.29
N MET A 94 -1.19 12.46 21.36
CA MET A 94 -0.28 13.56 21.69
C MET A 94 -0.98 14.65 22.49
N LEU A 95 -2.19 15.08 22.10
CA LEU A 95 -2.97 16.03 22.90
C LEU A 95 -3.24 15.47 24.30
N SER A 96 -3.64 14.20 24.42
CA SER A 96 -3.91 13.59 25.73
C SER A 96 -2.64 13.47 26.59
N ALA A 97 -1.48 13.19 25.98
CA ALA A 97 -0.20 13.11 26.68
C ALA A 97 0.32 14.51 27.10
N GLU A 98 0.16 15.53 26.25
CA GLU A 98 0.57 16.91 26.53
C GLU A 98 -0.33 17.59 27.56
N THR A 99 -1.63 17.22 27.64
CA THR A 99 -2.53 17.76 28.67
C THR A 99 -2.22 17.21 30.07
N VAL A 100 -1.49 16.10 30.18
CA VAL A 100 -1.18 15.46 31.48
C VAL A 100 0.15 15.97 32.07
N ASP A 101 1.00 16.65 31.31
CA ASP A 101 2.28 17.20 31.78
C ASP A 101 2.22 18.73 32.01
N MET A 102 1.24 19.18 32.80
CA MET A 102 1.28 20.51 33.43
C MET A 102 1.48 20.40 34.95
N THR A 103 1.96 19.25 35.45
CA THR A 103 2.16 19.00 36.89
C THR A 103 3.51 18.36 37.23
N LEU A 104 4.56 18.55 36.44
CA LEU A 104 5.92 18.34 36.96
C LEU A 104 6.28 19.54 37.85
N PRO A 105 6.35 19.40 39.19
CA PRO A 105 6.91 20.45 40.02
C PRO A 105 8.38 20.62 39.68
N ILE A 106 8.78 21.86 39.46
CA ILE A 106 10.18 22.28 39.55
C ILE A 106 10.75 21.84 40.91
N ASN A 107 11.81 21.04 40.92
CA ASN A 107 12.65 20.81 42.10
C ASN A 107 14.12 20.71 41.70
#